data_AF-A0A9P1MGE2-F1
#
_entry.id   AF-A0A9P1MGE2-F1
#
_cell.length_a   1.000
_cell.length_b   1.000
_cell.length_c   1.000
_cell.angle_alpha   90.00
_cell.angle_beta   90.00
_cell.angle_gamma   90.00
#
_symmetry.space_group_name_H-M   'P 1'
#
loop_
_entity.id
_entity.type
_entity.pdbx_description
1 polymer ?
#
loop_
_entity_poly.entity_id
_entity_poly.type
_entity_poly.pdbx_seq_one_letter_code
_entity_poly.pdbx_strand_id
1 'polypeptide(L)'
;MSEVAAESKNLTPEQQDKLKFALDEVQRLGEVYQSTKPEEKADLSFEYKETRTQTDQIRGDQVVNNAGGYVFEVSDKSKILRFLILGTTGGTYYSTEKELTMDNMMGLIKIIDNGDAHLILRTIYVVSTSGRNPKQGALMMAYALVSRYRVGFETTNTEYQEYLRAMHNAGFAMLNAVCRIPTHLFAFVKNCELIARATNGKGTNKSTGWGRQMRASIANWYYSQPPSKLAMQVTKYKKREGYTHRDLFRLSHPISSKHKCREGERLEVEQIYHYIVKDSLRPRKRSLNPQEFEAEEPLSKYSVLDLDQEKDSKCLDMIQTYINLNSETSVPEVVHAIKTHNLVREHIPTEHLNDQSVWHALLDKMPMTALIRNLGKLASISALDEEHVGKVVSMLTDESQLKAARIHPLNIILAKSVYSSGRGDKGSLTWEPNPLVENALEDAFYKAFINAPPTNKRICFAFDISGSMTSQISGTKLSCRAASAALSLVSLKNEKQVECVGFCHTLEELPYRGDWKIDQICNHMDTLQMGSTDCAQPMLWAAENNKKFDVFIVYTDCETYYGTVHPYEALRKYREASGITDARLIVMGMTATSFTIADPSDAGMLDIVGFDSAVPQLIHEFVCGEL
;
A
#
# COMPACT_ATOMS: atom_id res chain seq x y z
N MET A 1 13.31 16.18 3.97
CA MET A 1 14.04 16.13 2.67
C MET A 1 15.12 15.04 2.62
N SER A 2 15.61 14.52 3.73
CA SER A 2 16.46 13.32 3.79
C SER A 2 15.74 12.02 3.37
N GLU A 3 14.41 11.95 3.49
CA GLU A 3 13.61 10.77 3.15
C GLU A 3 13.42 10.52 1.63
N VAL A 4 13.64 11.51 0.76
CA VAL A 4 13.40 11.35 -0.70
C VAL A 4 14.58 10.65 -1.39
N ALA A 5 15.73 10.54 -0.74
CA ALA A 5 16.97 10.04 -1.33
C ALA A 5 17.20 8.53 -1.16
N ALA A 6 16.39 7.83 -0.37
CA ALA A 6 16.62 6.41 -0.08
C ALA A 6 15.85 5.48 -1.04
N GLU A 7 16.61 4.87 -1.96
CA GLU A 7 16.36 3.53 -2.54
C GLU A 7 15.19 3.31 -3.53
N SER A 8 14.94 4.23 -4.46
CA SER A 8 14.19 3.85 -5.67
C SER A 8 15.10 3.22 -6.73
N LYS A 9 15.28 1.89 -6.70
CA LYS A 9 15.96 1.10 -7.76
C LYS A 9 15.32 1.21 -9.16
N ASN A 10 14.21 1.94 -9.31
CA ASN A 10 13.41 2.00 -10.55
C ASN A 10 13.59 3.30 -11.35
N LEU A 11 14.26 4.31 -10.79
CA LEU A 11 14.57 5.56 -11.49
C LEU A 11 16.08 5.76 -11.51
N THR A 12 16.62 6.21 -12.64
CA THR A 12 18.01 6.66 -12.71
C THR A 12 18.20 7.92 -11.83
N PRO A 13 19.42 8.23 -11.36
CA PRO A 13 19.67 9.46 -10.60
C PRO A 13 19.12 10.72 -11.31
N GLU A 14 19.34 10.82 -12.62
CA GLU A 14 18.79 11.91 -13.45
C GLU A 14 17.25 11.98 -13.42
N GLN A 15 16.57 10.83 -13.41
CA GLN A 15 15.11 10.78 -13.29
C GLN A 15 14.62 11.16 -11.89
N GLN A 16 15.39 10.82 -10.85
CA GLN A 16 15.10 11.22 -9.47
C GLN A 16 15.25 12.74 -9.31
N ASP A 17 16.30 13.33 -9.86
CA ASP A 17 16.51 14.79 -9.83
C ASP A 17 15.41 15.53 -10.58
N LYS A 18 15.02 15.04 -11.77
CA LYS A 18 13.90 15.60 -12.55
C LYS A 18 12.57 15.52 -11.78
N LEU A 19 12.33 14.40 -11.09
CA LEU A 19 11.13 14.24 -10.27
C LEU A 19 11.16 15.18 -9.07
N LYS A 20 12.29 15.30 -8.38
CA LYS A 20 12.48 16.21 -7.26
C LYS A 20 12.19 17.66 -7.68
N PHE A 21 12.79 18.10 -8.78
CA PHE A 21 12.52 19.42 -9.36
C PHE A 21 11.04 19.62 -9.67
N ALA A 22 10.38 18.63 -10.28
CA ALA A 22 8.95 18.72 -10.57
C ALA A 22 8.09 18.82 -9.29
N LEU A 23 8.43 18.12 -8.22
CA LEU A 23 7.72 18.18 -6.94
C LEU A 23 7.94 19.52 -6.22
N ASP A 24 9.17 20.03 -6.26
CA ASP A 24 9.53 21.32 -5.68
C ASP A 24 8.85 22.48 -6.43
N GLU A 25 8.70 22.34 -7.76
CA GLU A 25 7.96 23.31 -8.57
C GLU A 25 6.46 23.33 -8.24
N VAL A 26 5.84 22.17 -7.96
CA VAL A 26 4.44 22.12 -7.49
C VAL A 26 4.30 22.83 -6.15
N GLN A 27 5.25 22.63 -5.23
CA GLN A 27 5.26 23.31 -3.95
C GLN A 27 5.37 24.84 -4.15
N ARG A 28 6.36 25.29 -4.93
CA ARG A 28 6.58 26.70 -5.22
C ARG A 28 5.35 27.38 -5.82
N LEU A 29 4.73 26.76 -6.83
CA LEU A 29 3.51 27.29 -7.46
C LEU A 29 2.30 27.24 -6.52
N GLY A 30 2.24 26.24 -5.64
CA GLY A 30 1.23 26.15 -4.58
C GLY A 30 1.33 27.32 -3.59
N GLU A 31 2.54 27.63 -3.12
CA GLU A 31 2.83 28.77 -2.24
C GLU A 31 2.48 30.12 -2.91
N VAL A 32 2.82 30.28 -4.20
CA VAL A 32 2.42 31.46 -4.98
C VAL A 32 0.89 31.55 -5.06
N TYR A 33 0.20 30.46 -5.37
CA TYR A 33 -1.26 30.45 -5.41
C TYR A 33 -1.89 30.78 -4.05
N GLN A 34 -1.36 30.23 -2.95
CA GLN A 34 -1.82 30.54 -1.60
C GLN A 34 -1.71 32.04 -1.28
N SER A 35 -0.63 32.70 -1.72
CA SER A 35 -0.45 34.15 -1.55
C SER A 35 -1.51 35.01 -2.27
N THR A 36 -2.23 34.43 -3.24
CA THR A 36 -3.34 35.12 -3.95
C THR A 36 -4.67 35.03 -3.22
N LYS A 37 -4.78 34.20 -2.17
CA LYS A 37 -6.02 34.02 -1.41
C LYS A 37 -6.18 35.12 -0.35
N PRO A 38 -7.39 35.63 -0.12
CA PRO A 38 -7.65 36.53 0.99
C PRO A 38 -7.38 35.83 2.33
N GLU A 39 -6.77 36.53 3.29
CA GLU A 39 -6.54 36.04 4.65
C GLU A 39 -7.88 35.74 5.33
N GLU A 40 -8.14 34.46 5.66
CA GLU A 40 -9.23 34.09 6.56
C GLU A 40 -8.84 34.45 7.99
N LYS A 41 -9.45 35.51 8.53
CA LYS A 41 -9.37 35.81 9.97
C LYS A 41 -10.22 34.78 10.73
N ALA A 42 -9.56 33.88 11.44
CA ALA A 42 -10.22 33.03 12.42
C ALA A 42 -10.72 33.88 13.60
N ASP A 43 -12.04 33.95 13.78
CA ASP A 43 -12.66 34.59 14.93
C ASP A 43 -12.58 33.63 16.13
N LEU A 44 -11.65 33.88 17.03
CA LEU A 44 -11.47 33.12 18.27
C LEU A 44 -12.12 33.89 19.42
N SER A 45 -13.45 33.87 19.48
CA SER A 45 -14.19 34.19 20.69
C SER A 45 -14.79 32.91 21.27
N PHE A 46 -14.53 32.66 22.56
CA PHE A 46 -14.98 31.46 23.27
C PHE A 46 -15.70 31.85 24.55
N GLU A 47 -16.93 31.36 24.73
CA GLU A 47 -17.71 31.47 25.97
C GLU A 47 -17.48 30.25 26.87
N TYR A 48 -17.33 30.51 28.17
CA TYR A 48 -17.02 29.51 29.18
C TYR A 48 -18.26 28.68 29.55
N LYS A 49 -18.20 27.34 29.42
CA LYS A 49 -19.23 26.41 29.93
C LYS A 49 -18.71 25.60 31.13
N GLU A 50 -19.60 25.38 32.10
CA GLU A 50 -19.31 24.77 33.42
C GLU A 50 -19.19 23.24 33.40
N THR A 51 -19.68 22.55 32.37
CA THR A 51 -19.49 21.09 32.18
C THR A 51 -18.50 20.82 31.05
N ARG A 52 -17.55 19.90 31.29
CA ARG A 52 -16.40 19.62 30.41
C ARG A 52 -16.34 18.13 30.05
N THR A 53 -17.43 17.56 29.54
CA THR A 53 -17.38 16.15 29.10
C THR A 53 -16.77 16.05 27.71
N GLN A 54 -16.51 14.83 27.24
CA GLN A 54 -16.06 14.60 25.85
C GLN A 54 -17.10 15.05 24.81
N THR A 55 -18.38 15.24 25.20
CA THR A 55 -19.44 15.78 24.33
C THR A 55 -19.54 17.30 24.35
N ASP A 56 -18.69 17.98 25.13
CA ASP A 56 -18.62 19.44 25.17
C ASP A 56 -17.39 19.95 24.40
N GLN A 57 -17.58 20.98 23.57
CA GLN A 57 -16.46 21.67 22.91
C GLN A 57 -15.73 22.53 23.94
N ILE A 58 -14.44 22.24 24.17
CA ILE A 58 -13.60 23.00 25.11
C ILE A 58 -12.71 24.00 24.38
N ARG A 59 -12.34 23.70 23.12
CA ARG A 59 -11.53 24.59 22.27
C ARG A 59 -12.18 24.80 20.91
N GLY A 60 -12.00 26.01 20.36
CA GLY A 60 -12.55 26.40 19.06
C GLY A 60 -12.02 25.59 17.87
N ASP A 61 -10.86 24.94 18.02
CA ASP A 61 -10.24 24.08 17.00
C ASP A 61 -10.64 22.60 17.09
N GLN A 62 -11.50 22.22 18.03
CA GLN A 62 -12.08 20.87 18.08
C GLN A 62 -13.20 20.68 17.05
N VAL A 63 -13.33 19.45 16.56
CA VAL A 63 -14.37 18.97 15.65
C VAL A 63 -15.12 17.80 16.27
N VAL A 64 -16.38 17.60 15.87
CA VAL A 64 -17.20 16.47 16.34
C VAL A 64 -16.85 15.21 15.54
N ASN A 65 -16.55 14.11 16.23
CA ASN A 65 -16.34 12.80 15.61
C ASN A 65 -17.67 12.10 15.27
N ASN A 66 -17.59 10.92 14.65
CA ASN A 66 -18.79 10.17 14.26
C ASN A 66 -19.64 9.67 15.44
N ALA A 67 -19.04 9.51 16.62
CA ALA A 67 -19.71 9.09 17.85
C ALA A 67 -20.34 10.26 18.63
N GLY A 68 -20.13 11.51 18.19
CA GLY A 68 -20.66 12.71 18.82
C GLY A 68 -19.76 13.35 19.90
N GLY A 69 -18.54 12.86 20.09
CA GLY A 69 -17.53 13.47 20.96
C GLY A 69 -16.66 14.50 20.23
N TYR A 70 -16.13 15.48 20.96
CA TYR A 70 -15.22 16.50 20.44
C TYR A 70 -13.76 16.01 20.49
N VAL A 71 -13.10 16.08 19.34
CA VAL A 71 -11.72 15.65 19.09
C VAL A 71 -11.02 16.67 18.16
N PHE A 72 -9.82 16.39 17.67
CA PHE A 72 -9.14 17.25 16.70
C PHE A 72 -9.18 16.67 15.29
N GLU A 73 -9.11 17.54 14.28
CA GLU A 73 -8.87 17.13 12.90
C GLU A 73 -7.40 16.71 12.75
N VAL A 74 -7.15 15.57 12.11
CA VAL A 74 -5.78 15.14 11.80
C VAL A 74 -5.11 16.10 10.82
N SER A 75 -3.78 16.23 10.94
CA SER A 75 -2.98 16.96 9.94
C SER A 75 -3.21 16.42 8.52
N ASP A 76 -3.06 17.26 7.51
CA ASP A 76 -3.21 16.85 6.12
C ASP A 76 -2.25 15.71 5.73
N LYS A 77 -1.02 15.72 6.26
CA LYS A 77 -0.04 14.63 6.07
C LYS A 77 -0.56 13.32 6.67
N SER A 78 -1.07 13.35 7.90
CA SER A 78 -1.63 12.17 8.57
C SER A 78 -2.89 11.67 7.85
N LYS A 79 -3.76 12.58 7.38
CA LYS A 79 -4.94 12.25 6.57
C LYS A 79 -4.57 11.49 5.30
N ILE A 80 -3.58 11.99 4.56
CA ILE A 80 -3.06 11.33 3.35
C ILE A 80 -2.51 9.95 3.72
N LEU A 81 -1.66 9.84 4.75
CA LEU A 81 -1.06 8.57 5.14
C LEU A 81 -2.11 7.53 5.57
N ARG A 82 -3.10 7.93 6.37
CA ARG A 82 -4.21 7.06 6.81
C ARG A 82 -4.94 6.49 5.60
N PHE A 83 -5.32 7.34 4.63
CA PHE A 83 -5.98 6.86 3.42
C PHE A 83 -5.10 5.91 2.59
N LEU A 84 -3.82 6.25 2.38
CA LEU A 84 -2.92 5.47 1.52
C LEU A 84 -2.57 4.09 2.11
N ILE A 85 -2.46 3.98 3.44
CA ILE A 85 -2.03 2.77 4.15
C ILE A 85 -3.23 1.90 4.54
N LEU A 86 -4.23 2.49 5.20
CA LEU A 86 -5.39 1.74 5.73
C LEU A 86 -6.39 1.43 4.63
N GLY A 87 -6.55 2.36 3.69
CA GLY A 87 -7.63 2.35 2.71
C GLY A 87 -9.01 2.44 3.36
N THR A 88 -10.03 2.20 2.56
CA THR A 88 -11.44 2.39 2.97
C THR A 88 -12.30 1.14 2.77
N THR A 89 -11.71 0.06 2.27
CA THR A 89 -12.41 -1.21 1.99
C THR A 89 -13.02 -1.79 3.26
N GLY A 90 -14.29 -2.16 3.23
CA GLY A 90 -15.02 -2.66 4.40
C GLY A 90 -15.58 -1.57 5.32
N GLY A 91 -15.26 -0.29 5.11
CA GLY A 91 -15.74 0.82 5.94
C GLY A 91 -15.15 0.84 7.35
N THR A 92 -15.78 1.60 8.23
CA THR A 92 -15.57 1.57 9.69
C THR A 92 -16.85 1.17 10.39
N TYR A 93 -16.84 1.12 11.72
CA TYR A 93 -18.04 0.87 12.50
C TYR A 93 -19.15 1.92 12.25
N TYR A 94 -18.78 3.19 12.06
CA TYR A 94 -19.71 4.31 11.90
C TYR A 94 -19.92 4.79 10.47
N SER A 95 -19.14 4.29 9.50
CA SER A 95 -19.19 4.78 8.11
C SER A 95 -19.04 3.65 7.11
N THR A 96 -19.87 3.67 6.05
CA THR A 96 -19.75 2.69 4.96
C THR A 96 -18.47 2.90 4.16
N GLU A 97 -18.01 1.87 3.44
CA GLU A 97 -16.85 1.97 2.52
C GLU A 97 -16.99 3.13 1.53
N LYS A 98 -18.21 3.37 1.03
CA LYS A 98 -18.48 4.43 0.04
C LYS A 98 -18.36 5.83 0.66
N GLU A 99 -18.96 6.04 1.83
CA GLU A 99 -18.89 7.31 2.56
C GLU A 99 -17.45 7.62 2.93
N LEU A 100 -16.76 6.67 3.56
CA LEU A 100 -15.37 6.83 3.97
C LEU A 100 -14.43 7.13 2.78
N THR A 101 -14.68 6.49 1.63
CA THR A 101 -13.95 6.80 0.40
C THR A 101 -14.23 8.23 -0.06
N MET A 102 -15.48 8.68 -0.04
CA MET A 102 -15.83 10.04 -0.42
C MET A 102 -15.22 11.07 0.53
N ASP A 103 -15.29 10.87 1.84
CA ASP A 103 -14.74 11.78 2.83
C ASP A 103 -13.23 11.95 2.67
N ASN A 104 -12.49 10.84 2.51
CA ASN A 104 -11.06 10.89 2.24
C ASN A 104 -10.76 11.59 0.90
N MET A 105 -11.53 11.31 -0.15
CA MET A 105 -11.34 11.96 -1.45
C MET A 105 -11.63 13.47 -1.39
N MET A 106 -12.65 13.89 -0.65
CA MET A 106 -12.95 15.31 -0.41
C MET A 106 -11.85 15.98 0.42
N GLY A 107 -11.29 15.27 1.40
CA GLY A 107 -10.11 15.72 2.14
C GLY A 107 -8.90 15.96 1.22
N LEU A 108 -8.60 15.02 0.32
CA LEU A 108 -7.55 15.21 -0.68
C LEU A 108 -7.84 16.36 -1.64
N ILE A 109 -9.10 16.56 -2.04
CA ILE A 109 -9.51 17.69 -2.87
C ILE A 109 -9.27 19.01 -2.14
N LYS A 110 -9.62 19.11 -0.85
CA LYS A 110 -9.37 20.30 -0.02
C LYS A 110 -7.87 20.64 0.01
N ILE A 111 -7.01 19.63 0.19
CA ILE A 111 -5.55 19.80 0.15
C ILE A 111 -5.07 20.31 -1.21
N ILE A 112 -5.59 19.75 -2.32
CA ILE A 112 -5.24 20.21 -3.67
C ILE A 112 -5.71 21.66 -3.89
N ASP A 113 -6.95 21.97 -3.54
CA ASP A 113 -7.54 23.30 -3.67
C ASP A 113 -6.88 24.31 -2.72
N ASN A 114 -6.18 23.85 -1.68
CA ASN A 114 -5.36 24.68 -0.80
C ASN A 114 -3.97 25.02 -1.36
N GLY A 115 -3.51 24.35 -2.41
CA GLY A 115 -2.15 24.56 -2.98
C GLY A 115 -1.13 23.49 -2.54
N ASP A 116 -1.55 22.50 -1.76
CA ASP A 116 -0.65 21.56 -1.08
C ASP A 116 -0.56 20.17 -1.76
N ALA A 117 -0.88 20.06 -3.05
CA ALA A 117 -0.82 18.78 -3.77
C ALA A 117 0.58 18.13 -3.77
N HIS A 118 1.64 18.92 -3.56
CA HIS A 118 2.99 18.43 -3.40
C HIS A 118 3.12 17.44 -2.22
N LEU A 119 2.35 17.63 -1.13
CA LEU A 119 2.30 16.72 0.01
C LEU A 119 1.75 15.35 -0.42
N ILE A 120 0.67 15.34 -1.20
CA ILE A 120 0.05 14.09 -1.69
C ILE A 120 1.03 13.34 -2.60
N LEU A 121 1.62 14.04 -3.58
CA LEU A 121 2.57 13.44 -4.52
C LEU A 121 3.81 12.85 -3.83
N ARG A 122 4.43 13.60 -2.91
CA ARG A 122 5.58 13.13 -2.12
C ARG A 122 5.21 11.91 -1.28
N THR A 123 4.07 11.95 -0.60
CA THR A 123 3.61 10.85 0.25
C THR A 123 3.33 9.59 -0.56
N ILE A 124 2.67 9.71 -1.73
CA ILE A 124 2.44 8.58 -2.64
C ILE A 124 3.76 7.97 -3.09
N TYR A 125 4.74 8.80 -3.47
CA TYR A 125 6.05 8.33 -3.91
C TYR A 125 6.75 7.54 -2.82
N VAL A 126 6.86 8.10 -1.61
CA VAL A 126 7.51 7.46 -0.47
C VAL A 126 6.80 6.16 -0.10
N VAL A 127 5.48 6.18 0.10
CA VAL A 127 4.71 4.98 0.50
C VAL A 127 4.82 3.87 -0.56
N SER A 128 4.73 4.20 -1.85
CA SER A 128 4.80 3.18 -2.92
C SER A 128 6.20 2.59 -3.11
N THR A 129 7.24 3.42 -3.00
CA THR A 129 8.63 3.00 -3.22
C THR A 129 9.19 2.21 -2.04
N SER A 130 8.85 2.60 -0.80
CA SER A 130 9.18 1.87 0.44
C SER A 130 8.29 0.64 0.70
N GLY A 131 7.11 0.56 0.07
CA GLY A 131 6.20 -0.57 0.29
C GLY A 131 5.46 -0.52 1.63
N ARG A 132 5.26 0.67 2.19
CA ARG A 132 4.60 0.89 3.49
C ARG A 132 3.11 0.57 3.50
N ASN A 133 2.45 0.49 2.35
CA ASN A 133 1.02 0.19 2.28
C ASN A 133 0.73 -1.29 1.95
N PRO A 134 -0.15 -1.97 2.71
CA PRO A 134 -0.52 -3.36 2.47
C PRO A 134 -1.30 -3.56 1.16
N LYS A 135 -2.14 -2.59 0.78
CA LYS A 135 -2.97 -2.63 -0.43
C LYS A 135 -2.77 -1.39 -1.30
N GLN A 136 -2.78 -1.58 -2.62
CA GLN A 136 -2.51 -0.50 -3.58
C GLN A 136 -3.77 0.28 -4.02
N GLY A 137 -4.98 -0.17 -3.68
CA GLY A 137 -6.23 0.40 -4.20
C GLY A 137 -6.40 1.90 -3.90
N ALA A 138 -6.37 2.28 -2.63
CA ALA A 138 -6.49 3.68 -2.20
C ALA A 138 -5.35 4.55 -2.77
N LEU A 139 -4.12 4.01 -2.78
CA LEU A 139 -2.96 4.68 -3.38
C LEU A 139 -3.17 4.99 -4.86
N MET A 140 -3.68 4.04 -5.65
CA MET A 140 -3.96 4.28 -7.07
C MET A 140 -5.10 5.28 -7.29
N MET A 141 -6.04 5.39 -6.35
CA MET A 141 -7.13 6.36 -6.44
C MET A 141 -6.67 7.78 -6.12
N ALA A 142 -5.92 7.97 -5.02
CA ALA A 142 -5.26 9.23 -4.70
C ALA A 142 -4.29 9.67 -5.81
N TYR A 143 -3.53 8.72 -6.37
CA TYR A 143 -2.59 8.99 -7.44
C TYR A 143 -3.26 9.44 -8.74
N ALA A 144 -4.37 8.79 -9.10
CA ALA A 144 -5.17 9.23 -10.23
C ALA A 144 -5.77 10.63 -9.98
N LEU A 145 -6.18 10.95 -8.74
CA LEU A 145 -6.78 12.25 -8.40
C LEU A 145 -5.78 13.37 -8.70
N VAL A 146 -4.60 13.33 -8.09
CA VAL A 146 -3.57 14.36 -8.33
C VAL A 146 -3.08 14.41 -9.77
N SER A 147 -3.16 13.30 -10.52
CA SER A 147 -2.72 13.28 -11.92
C SER A 147 -3.77 13.84 -12.90
N ARG A 148 -5.05 13.91 -12.49
CA ARG A 148 -6.17 14.20 -13.41
C ARG A 148 -7.25 15.13 -12.86
N TYR A 149 -7.08 15.68 -11.67
CA TYR A 149 -8.04 16.58 -11.06
C TYR A 149 -8.25 17.83 -11.95
N ARG A 150 -9.51 18.11 -12.29
CA ARG A 150 -9.93 19.30 -13.06
C ARG A 150 -9.15 19.51 -14.37
N VAL A 151 -8.80 18.44 -15.08
CA VAL A 151 -8.14 18.57 -16.40
C VAL A 151 -9.07 19.27 -17.40
N GLY A 152 -8.55 20.33 -18.03
CA GLY A 152 -9.33 21.14 -18.98
C GLY A 152 -10.32 22.09 -18.32
N PHE A 153 -10.21 22.27 -17.00
CA PHE A 153 -10.94 23.30 -16.28
C PHE A 153 -10.38 24.69 -16.61
N GLU A 154 -11.25 25.58 -17.04
CA GLU A 154 -10.93 26.98 -17.29
C GLU A 154 -11.26 27.80 -16.05
N THR A 155 -10.30 28.56 -15.56
CA THR A 155 -10.47 29.51 -14.44
C THR A 155 -9.82 30.83 -14.78
N THR A 156 -10.28 31.92 -14.21
CA THR A 156 -9.65 33.24 -14.36
C THR A 156 -8.36 33.36 -13.54
N ASN A 157 -8.13 32.50 -12.54
CA ASN A 157 -6.93 32.50 -11.72
C ASN A 157 -5.78 31.77 -12.45
N THR A 158 -4.83 32.53 -12.99
CA THR A 158 -3.69 32.03 -13.76
C THR A 158 -2.73 31.18 -12.93
N GLU A 159 -2.47 31.58 -11.70
CA GLU A 159 -1.57 30.93 -10.75
C GLU A 159 -2.08 29.52 -10.40
N TYR A 160 -3.39 29.39 -10.16
CA TYR A 160 -4.03 28.10 -9.93
C TYR A 160 -3.97 27.20 -11.17
N GLN A 161 -4.13 27.74 -12.38
CA GLN A 161 -3.96 26.95 -13.60
C GLN A 161 -2.53 26.42 -13.75
N GLU A 162 -1.52 27.24 -13.48
CA GLU A 162 -0.12 26.85 -13.55
C GLU A 162 0.21 25.77 -12.51
N TYR A 163 -0.26 25.97 -11.27
CA TYR A 163 -0.18 24.98 -10.20
C TYR A 163 -0.80 23.63 -10.60
N LEU A 164 -2.03 23.63 -11.15
CA LEU A 164 -2.69 22.40 -11.60
C LEU A 164 -1.89 21.70 -12.72
N ARG A 165 -1.34 22.46 -13.67
CA ARG A 165 -0.50 21.91 -14.75
C ARG A 165 0.78 21.28 -14.19
N ALA A 166 1.45 21.95 -13.27
CA ALA A 166 2.65 21.43 -12.61
C ALA A 166 2.33 20.15 -11.83
N MET A 167 1.20 20.12 -11.10
CA MET A 167 0.72 18.95 -10.36
C MET A 167 0.51 17.76 -11.30
N HIS A 168 -0.20 17.94 -12.43
CA HIS A 168 -0.40 16.87 -13.41
C HIS A 168 0.92 16.37 -14.00
N ASN A 169 1.84 17.29 -14.32
CA ASN A 169 3.17 16.95 -14.84
C ASN A 169 3.97 16.09 -13.85
N ALA A 170 4.03 16.49 -12.58
CA ALA A 170 4.70 15.73 -11.53
C ALA A 170 4.03 14.36 -11.30
N GLY A 171 2.69 14.32 -11.30
CA GLY A 171 1.92 13.09 -11.22
C GLY A 171 2.31 12.09 -12.32
N PHE A 172 2.33 12.49 -13.58
CA PHE A 172 2.73 11.58 -14.67
C PHE A 172 4.23 11.24 -14.68
N ALA A 173 5.10 12.11 -14.16
CA ALA A 173 6.55 11.84 -14.10
C ALA A 173 6.89 10.63 -13.20
N MET A 174 6.14 10.41 -12.11
CA MET A 174 6.33 9.28 -11.20
C MET A 174 5.65 7.96 -11.63
N LEU A 175 5.01 7.91 -12.81
CA LEU A 175 4.21 6.77 -13.27
C LEU A 175 4.99 5.44 -13.25
N ASN A 176 6.22 5.44 -13.78
CA ASN A 176 7.04 4.23 -13.84
C ASN A 176 7.52 3.76 -12.46
N ALA A 177 7.68 4.68 -11.51
CA ALA A 177 8.10 4.35 -10.16
C ALA A 177 6.96 3.71 -9.33
N VAL A 178 5.75 4.25 -9.49
CA VAL A 178 4.55 3.83 -8.73
C VAL A 178 3.87 2.62 -9.38
N CYS A 179 3.64 2.67 -10.69
CA CYS A 179 3.00 1.59 -11.46
C CYS A 179 4.01 0.51 -11.85
N ARG A 180 4.44 -0.30 -10.89
CA ARG A 180 5.48 -1.33 -11.07
C ARG A 180 5.06 -2.52 -11.93
N ILE A 181 3.77 -2.86 -11.91
CA ILE A 181 3.18 -4.01 -12.61
C ILE A 181 1.91 -3.61 -13.38
N PRO A 182 1.47 -4.40 -14.37
CA PRO A 182 0.27 -4.09 -15.16
C PRO A 182 -0.99 -3.86 -14.31
N THR A 183 -1.16 -4.58 -13.20
CA THR A 183 -2.31 -4.39 -12.31
C THR A 183 -2.40 -2.95 -11.77
N HIS A 184 -1.25 -2.35 -11.41
CA HIS A 184 -1.21 -0.97 -10.93
C HIS A 184 -1.53 0.00 -12.08
N LEU A 185 -0.95 -0.24 -13.26
CA LEU A 185 -1.22 0.58 -14.45
C LEU A 185 -2.70 0.56 -14.82
N PHE A 186 -3.33 -0.62 -14.83
CA PHE A 186 -4.75 -0.75 -15.14
C PHE A 186 -5.63 -0.09 -14.08
N ALA A 187 -5.31 -0.25 -12.79
CA ALA A 187 -6.01 0.46 -11.71
C ALA A 187 -5.90 1.98 -11.84
N PHE A 188 -4.70 2.49 -12.14
CA PHE A 188 -4.45 3.91 -12.35
C PHE A 188 -5.26 4.46 -13.55
N VAL A 189 -5.28 3.74 -14.68
CA VAL A 189 -6.05 4.15 -15.87
C VAL A 189 -7.54 4.18 -15.58
N LYS A 190 -8.08 3.13 -14.95
CA LYS A 190 -9.48 3.05 -14.52
C LYS A 190 -9.86 4.25 -13.65
N ASN A 191 -9.04 4.55 -12.63
CA ASN A 191 -9.29 5.64 -11.71
C ASN A 191 -9.15 7.01 -12.39
N CYS A 192 -8.18 7.18 -13.30
CA CYS A 192 -8.02 8.39 -14.10
C CYS A 192 -9.27 8.68 -14.95
N GLU A 193 -9.87 7.67 -15.55
CA GLU A 193 -11.12 7.82 -16.29
C GLU A 193 -12.29 8.18 -15.38
N LEU A 194 -12.39 7.56 -14.21
CA LEU A 194 -13.42 7.85 -13.22
C LEU A 194 -13.35 9.31 -12.75
N ILE A 195 -12.15 9.79 -12.40
CA ILE A 195 -11.91 11.16 -11.95
C ILE A 195 -12.18 12.15 -13.08
N ALA A 196 -11.71 11.88 -14.30
CA ALA A 196 -12.00 12.75 -15.44
C ALA A 196 -13.52 12.90 -15.66
N ARG A 197 -14.29 11.81 -15.55
CA ARG A 197 -15.75 11.87 -15.66
C ARG A 197 -16.41 12.66 -14.53
N ALA A 198 -15.89 12.55 -13.31
CA ALA A 198 -16.41 13.23 -12.12
C ALA A 198 -16.06 14.72 -12.06
N THR A 199 -14.88 15.12 -12.54
CA THR A 199 -14.38 16.51 -12.44
C THR A 199 -14.50 17.30 -13.73
N ASN A 200 -15.11 16.76 -14.79
CA ASN A 200 -15.38 17.50 -16.02
C ASN A 200 -16.32 18.68 -15.73
N GLY A 201 -15.94 19.89 -16.16
CA GLY A 201 -16.81 21.05 -16.10
C GLY A 201 -18.07 20.88 -16.97
N LYS A 202 -19.13 21.65 -16.68
CA LYS A 202 -20.39 21.68 -17.45
C LYS A 202 -20.26 22.20 -18.90
N GLY A 203 -19.03 22.36 -19.41
CA GLY A 203 -18.74 22.87 -20.75
C GLY A 203 -18.86 21.82 -21.86
N THR A 204 -18.76 22.29 -23.12
CA THR A 204 -19.01 21.51 -24.34
C THR A 204 -17.93 20.46 -24.67
N ASN A 205 -16.72 20.58 -24.11
CA ASN A 205 -15.62 19.64 -24.32
C ASN A 205 -15.50 18.61 -23.18
N LYS A 206 -16.33 17.56 -23.22
CA LYS A 206 -16.20 16.42 -22.30
C LYS A 206 -14.84 15.74 -22.51
N SER A 207 -13.94 15.82 -21.52
CA SER A 207 -12.66 15.11 -21.58
C SER A 207 -12.92 13.61 -21.49
N THR A 208 -12.46 12.84 -22.48
CA THR A 208 -12.52 11.37 -22.50
C THR A 208 -11.56 10.72 -21.50
N GLY A 209 -10.77 11.52 -20.76
CA GLY A 209 -9.65 11.06 -19.94
C GLY A 209 -8.33 10.95 -20.72
N TRP A 210 -8.38 10.70 -22.04
CA TRP A 210 -7.21 10.35 -22.85
C TRP A 210 -6.53 11.54 -23.56
N GLY A 211 -5.98 12.46 -22.77
CA GLY A 211 -5.20 13.59 -23.28
C GLY A 211 -3.83 13.20 -23.88
N ARG A 212 -3.13 14.15 -24.52
CA ARG A 212 -1.78 13.95 -25.08
C ARG A 212 -0.80 13.40 -24.04
N GLN A 213 -0.81 13.97 -22.83
CA GLN A 213 0.07 13.56 -21.74
C GLN A 213 -0.22 12.13 -21.24
N MET A 214 -1.49 11.77 -21.04
CA MET A 214 -1.86 10.42 -20.60
C MET A 214 -1.43 9.35 -21.62
N ARG A 215 -1.70 9.59 -22.91
CA ARG A 215 -1.26 8.69 -24.00
C ARG A 215 0.26 8.54 -24.02
N ALA A 216 0.98 9.65 -23.97
CA ALA A 216 2.45 9.66 -23.98
C ALA A 216 3.04 8.93 -22.76
N SER A 217 2.47 9.14 -21.57
CA SER A 217 2.98 8.55 -20.33
C SER A 217 2.74 7.04 -20.27
N ILE A 218 1.55 6.58 -20.69
CA ILE A 218 1.24 5.15 -20.77
C ILE A 218 2.09 4.46 -21.84
N ALA A 219 2.30 5.09 -23.00
CA ALA A 219 3.21 4.56 -24.01
C ALA A 219 4.66 4.48 -23.48
N ASN A 220 5.11 5.50 -22.77
CA ASN A 220 6.43 5.53 -22.12
C ASN A 220 6.60 4.45 -21.06
N TRP A 221 5.52 4.07 -20.36
CA TRP A 221 5.56 2.94 -19.43
C TRP A 221 5.96 1.65 -20.15
N TYR A 222 5.36 1.35 -21.31
CA TYR A 222 5.73 0.22 -22.14
C TYR A 222 7.14 0.34 -22.70
N TYR A 223 7.53 1.53 -23.19
CA TYR A 223 8.88 1.76 -23.73
C TYR A 223 9.99 1.55 -22.72
N SER A 224 9.69 1.68 -21.43
CA SER A 224 10.67 1.55 -20.35
C SER A 224 10.85 0.11 -19.84
N GLN A 225 10.01 -0.85 -20.26
CA GLN A 225 10.12 -2.23 -19.79
C GLN A 225 11.11 -3.02 -20.65
N PRO A 226 12.09 -3.72 -20.07
CA PRO A 226 12.91 -4.67 -20.83
C PRO A 226 12.05 -5.75 -21.52
N PRO A 227 12.43 -6.26 -22.71
CA PRO A 227 11.63 -7.20 -23.49
C PRO A 227 11.21 -8.45 -22.70
N SER A 228 12.16 -9.09 -22.00
CA SER A 228 11.90 -10.28 -21.16
C SER A 228 10.90 -10.01 -20.03
N LYS A 229 11.01 -8.86 -19.38
CA LYS A 229 10.08 -8.42 -18.33
C LYS A 229 8.71 -8.11 -18.91
N LEU A 230 8.65 -7.45 -20.07
CA LEU A 230 7.40 -7.12 -20.74
C LEU A 230 6.66 -8.40 -21.14
N ALA A 231 7.34 -9.37 -21.73
CA ALA A 231 6.76 -10.66 -22.07
C ALA A 231 6.15 -11.36 -20.85
N MET A 232 6.90 -11.47 -19.76
CA MET A 232 6.41 -12.05 -18.50
C MET A 232 5.20 -11.29 -17.96
N GLN A 233 5.18 -9.96 -18.07
CA GLN A 233 4.07 -9.14 -17.61
C GLN A 233 2.79 -9.35 -18.44
N VAL A 234 2.89 -9.40 -19.77
CA VAL A 234 1.71 -9.51 -20.65
C VAL A 234 1.09 -10.89 -20.62
N THR A 235 1.88 -11.95 -20.42
CA THR A 235 1.37 -13.32 -20.27
C THR A 235 0.80 -13.55 -18.88
N LYS A 236 1.45 -13.03 -17.81
CA LYS A 236 0.98 -13.18 -16.43
C LYS A 236 -0.26 -12.35 -16.11
N TYR A 237 -0.35 -11.12 -16.63
CA TYR A 237 -1.39 -10.15 -16.28
C TYR A 237 -2.28 -9.79 -17.48
N LYS A 238 -2.80 -10.78 -18.21
CA LYS A 238 -3.66 -10.59 -19.39
C LYS A 238 -4.79 -9.56 -19.20
N LYS A 239 -5.52 -9.66 -18.09
CA LYS A 239 -6.65 -8.79 -17.74
C LYS A 239 -6.70 -8.53 -16.24
N ARG A 240 -6.77 -7.26 -15.82
CA ARG A 240 -7.09 -6.85 -14.44
C ARG A 240 -7.84 -5.52 -14.47
N GLU A 241 -8.61 -5.23 -13.42
CA GLU A 241 -9.37 -3.97 -13.31
C GLU A 241 -10.25 -3.64 -14.53
N GLY A 242 -10.69 -4.66 -15.28
CA GLY A 242 -11.49 -4.49 -16.49
C GLY A 242 -10.69 -4.16 -17.76
N TYR A 243 -9.38 -3.93 -17.69
CA TYR A 243 -8.52 -3.61 -18.83
C TYR A 243 -7.63 -4.77 -19.24
N THR A 244 -7.28 -4.79 -20.52
CA THR A 244 -6.22 -5.60 -21.10
C THR A 244 -5.09 -4.73 -21.64
N HIS A 245 -3.93 -5.34 -21.89
CA HIS A 245 -2.82 -4.65 -22.59
C HIS A 245 -3.25 -4.16 -23.98
N ARG A 246 -4.09 -4.94 -24.67
CA ARG A 246 -4.64 -4.58 -25.99
C ARG A 246 -5.45 -3.29 -25.94
N ASP A 247 -6.25 -3.09 -24.89
CA ASP A 247 -7.04 -1.86 -24.72
C ASP A 247 -6.14 -0.64 -24.53
N LEU A 248 -5.10 -0.76 -23.70
CA LEU A 248 -4.13 0.33 -23.54
C LEU A 248 -3.35 0.60 -24.82
N PHE A 249 -3.03 -0.42 -25.63
CA PHE A 249 -2.38 -0.23 -26.93
C PHE A 249 -3.26 0.53 -27.92
N ARG A 250 -4.57 0.24 -27.93
CA ARG A 250 -5.55 0.97 -28.75
C ARG A 250 -5.68 2.45 -28.36
N LEU A 251 -5.53 2.76 -27.07
CA LEU A 251 -5.75 4.11 -26.55
C LEU A 251 -4.46 4.95 -26.52
N SER A 252 -3.31 4.36 -26.18
CA SER A 252 -2.02 5.06 -26.05
C SER A 252 -1.14 5.02 -27.29
N HIS A 253 -1.43 4.14 -28.26
CA HIS A 253 -0.68 3.96 -29.51
C HIS A 253 0.86 3.85 -29.31
N PRO A 254 1.34 2.87 -28.51
CA PRO A 254 2.77 2.67 -28.34
C PRO A 254 3.38 2.16 -29.65
N ILE A 255 4.54 2.70 -30.01
CA ILE A 255 5.27 2.40 -31.25
C ILE A 255 6.56 1.65 -30.88
N SER A 256 6.77 0.47 -31.47
CA SER A 256 7.94 -0.38 -31.15
C SER A 256 9.29 0.32 -31.36
N SER A 257 9.39 1.22 -32.35
CA SER A 257 10.63 1.97 -32.63
C SER A 257 11.07 2.93 -31.52
N LYS A 258 10.17 3.29 -30.60
CA LYS A 258 10.47 4.16 -29.44
C LYS A 258 10.79 3.36 -28.17
N HIS A 259 10.67 2.04 -28.24
CA HIS A 259 10.93 1.16 -27.10
C HIS A 259 12.43 1.15 -26.78
N LYS A 260 12.77 1.23 -25.49
CA LYS A 260 14.16 1.24 -25.04
C LYS A 260 14.63 -0.21 -24.87
N CYS A 261 15.33 -0.73 -25.86
CA CYS A 261 15.95 -2.06 -25.82
C CYS A 261 17.40 -1.99 -26.30
N ARG A 262 18.16 -3.07 -26.09
CA ARG A 262 19.53 -3.19 -26.61
C ARG A 262 19.50 -3.37 -28.14
N GLU A 263 20.62 -3.09 -28.79
CA GLU A 263 20.83 -3.48 -30.19
C GLU A 263 20.65 -5.01 -30.30
N GLY A 264 19.79 -5.45 -31.22
CA GLY A 264 19.41 -6.86 -31.40
C GLY A 264 18.07 -7.28 -30.78
N GLU A 265 17.61 -6.63 -29.71
CA GLU A 265 16.34 -6.96 -29.04
C GLU A 265 15.10 -6.35 -29.75
N ARG A 266 15.32 -5.56 -30.80
CA ARG A 266 14.28 -4.81 -31.49
C ARG A 266 13.20 -5.72 -32.09
N LEU A 267 13.60 -6.87 -32.63
CA LEU A 267 12.66 -7.82 -33.24
C LEU A 267 11.80 -8.51 -32.17
N GLU A 268 12.38 -8.80 -31.01
CA GLU A 268 11.65 -9.34 -29.85
C GLU A 268 10.51 -8.39 -29.45
N VAL A 269 10.82 -7.09 -29.34
CA VAL A 269 9.82 -6.07 -29.00
C VAL A 269 8.71 -6.00 -30.05
N GLU A 270 9.05 -6.04 -31.34
CA GLU A 270 8.05 -6.03 -32.42
C GLU A 270 7.11 -7.26 -32.33
N GLN A 271 7.65 -8.44 -32.01
CA GLN A 271 6.85 -9.64 -31.81
C GLN A 271 5.99 -9.58 -30.55
N ILE A 272 6.52 -9.07 -29.42
CA ILE A 272 5.73 -8.88 -28.19
C ILE A 272 4.56 -7.91 -28.45
N TYR A 273 4.79 -6.83 -29.19
CA TYR A 273 3.74 -5.88 -29.55
C TYR A 273 2.70 -6.53 -30.48
N HIS A 274 3.15 -7.38 -31.41
CA HIS A 274 2.25 -8.18 -32.24
C HIS A 274 1.40 -9.12 -31.40
N TYR A 275 2.01 -9.86 -30.47
CA TYR A 275 1.34 -10.75 -29.52
C TYR A 275 0.28 -10.02 -28.70
N ILE A 276 0.57 -8.85 -28.14
CA ILE A 276 -0.41 -8.05 -27.37
C ILE A 276 -1.66 -7.71 -28.21
N VAL A 277 -1.50 -7.48 -29.51
CA VAL A 277 -2.59 -7.05 -30.39
C VAL A 277 -3.32 -8.20 -31.07
N LYS A 278 -2.61 -9.29 -31.40
CA LYS A 278 -3.10 -10.41 -32.23
C LYS A 278 -3.18 -11.75 -31.50
N ASP A 279 -2.63 -11.85 -30.29
CA ASP A 279 -2.54 -13.07 -29.47
C ASP A 279 -1.81 -14.22 -30.16
N SER A 280 -0.86 -13.89 -31.06
CA SER A 280 0.00 -14.84 -31.76
C SER A 280 1.36 -14.22 -32.08
N LEU A 281 2.36 -15.07 -32.22
CA LEU A 281 3.68 -14.69 -32.76
C LEU A 281 3.66 -14.85 -34.27
N ARG A 282 4.37 -13.98 -34.99
CA ARG A 282 4.48 -14.04 -36.45
C ARG A 282 5.92 -14.42 -36.85
N PRO A 283 6.26 -15.71 -36.93
CA PRO A 283 7.61 -16.12 -37.31
C PRO A 283 7.97 -15.55 -38.68
N ARG A 284 9.12 -14.87 -38.75
CA ARG A 284 9.65 -14.32 -40.00
C ARG A 284 10.45 -15.41 -40.70
N LYS A 285 10.14 -15.68 -41.96
CA LYS A 285 10.89 -16.68 -42.75
C LYS A 285 12.19 -16.06 -43.25
N ARG A 286 13.30 -16.80 -43.13
CA ARG A 286 14.52 -16.57 -43.92
C ARG A 286 14.15 -16.78 -45.38
N SER A 287 14.26 -15.76 -46.22
CA SER A 287 14.43 -15.99 -47.66
C SER A 287 15.91 -16.29 -47.88
N LEU A 288 16.26 -17.57 -47.97
CA LEU A 288 17.56 -17.99 -48.50
C LEU A 288 17.24 -18.59 -49.86
N ASN A 289 17.26 -17.76 -50.91
CA ASN A 289 17.25 -18.27 -52.27
C ASN A 289 18.71 -18.46 -52.71
N PRO A 290 19.20 -19.71 -52.92
CA PRO A 290 20.59 -19.95 -53.30
C PRO A 290 20.93 -19.53 -54.73
N GLN A 291 19.96 -19.06 -55.52
CA GLN A 291 20.10 -18.72 -56.94
C GLN A 291 19.98 -17.22 -57.26
N GLU A 292 19.79 -16.35 -56.27
CA GLU A 292 19.57 -14.90 -56.48
C GLU A 292 20.82 -14.06 -56.15
N PHE A 293 21.99 -14.43 -56.71
CA PHE A 293 23.21 -13.63 -56.56
C PHE A 293 23.31 -12.49 -57.60
N GLU A 294 22.34 -12.34 -58.51
CA GLU A 294 22.44 -11.42 -59.66
C GLU A 294 21.30 -10.40 -59.82
N ALA A 295 20.48 -10.16 -58.80
CA ALA A 295 19.52 -9.05 -58.86
C ALA A 295 19.65 -8.14 -57.64
N GLU A 296 19.80 -6.84 -57.89
CA GLU A 296 19.66 -5.76 -56.90
C GLU A 296 18.23 -5.76 -56.33
N GLU A 297 17.90 -6.72 -55.48
CA GLU A 297 16.72 -6.62 -54.61
C GLU A 297 17.06 -5.79 -53.37
N PRO A 298 16.11 -4.99 -52.86
CA PRO A 298 16.35 -4.14 -51.71
C PRO A 298 16.71 -5.04 -50.51
N LEU A 299 17.90 -4.81 -49.94
CA LEU A 299 18.34 -5.33 -48.65
C LEU A 299 17.13 -5.47 -47.73
N SER A 300 16.80 -6.70 -47.34
CA SER A 300 15.65 -6.99 -46.50
C SER A 300 15.60 -6.01 -45.31
N LYS A 301 14.40 -5.58 -44.90
CA LYS A 301 14.20 -4.61 -43.79
C LYS A 301 14.95 -4.98 -42.50
N TYR A 302 15.34 -6.25 -42.33
CA TYR A 302 16.04 -6.79 -41.16
C TYR A 302 17.35 -7.46 -41.57
N SER A 303 18.39 -7.36 -40.72
CA SER A 303 19.66 -8.06 -40.99
C SER A 303 19.55 -9.56 -40.67
N VAL A 304 20.47 -10.36 -41.21
CA VAL A 304 20.56 -11.80 -40.90
C VAL A 304 20.82 -12.02 -39.41
N LEU A 305 21.65 -11.18 -38.80
CA LEU A 305 21.96 -11.22 -37.36
C LEU A 305 20.71 -10.97 -36.51
N ASP A 306 19.87 -10.00 -36.91
CA ASP A 306 18.62 -9.72 -36.19
C ASP A 306 17.66 -10.92 -36.23
N LEU A 307 17.57 -11.62 -37.37
CA LEU A 307 16.70 -12.79 -37.54
C LEU A 307 17.20 -14.01 -36.77
N ASP A 308 18.52 -14.20 -36.68
CA ASP A 308 19.11 -15.29 -35.88
C ASP A 308 18.90 -15.03 -34.38
N GLN A 309 19.06 -13.78 -33.93
CA GLN A 309 18.76 -13.39 -32.55
C GLN A 309 17.27 -13.53 -32.19
N GLU A 310 16.36 -13.20 -33.10
CA GLU A 310 14.91 -13.43 -32.90
C GLU A 310 14.61 -14.92 -32.71
N LYS A 311 15.24 -15.79 -33.51
CA LYS A 311 15.03 -17.24 -33.45
C LYS A 311 15.54 -17.85 -32.15
N ASP A 312 16.67 -17.38 -31.64
CA ASP A 312 17.28 -17.88 -30.41
C ASP A 312 16.76 -17.15 -29.15
N SER A 313 15.74 -16.30 -29.30
CA SER A 313 15.17 -15.53 -28.20
C SER A 313 14.41 -16.41 -27.22
N LYS A 314 14.99 -16.59 -26.02
CA LYS A 314 14.33 -17.24 -24.87
C LYS A 314 13.00 -16.60 -24.49
N CYS A 315 12.85 -15.30 -24.77
CA CYS A 315 11.66 -14.53 -24.45
C CYS A 315 10.49 -14.89 -25.38
N LEU A 316 10.76 -14.99 -26.69
CA LEU A 316 9.75 -15.39 -27.67
C LEU A 316 9.40 -16.87 -27.52
N ASP A 317 10.39 -17.71 -27.24
CA ASP A 317 10.18 -19.13 -26.93
C ASP A 317 9.27 -19.32 -25.71
N MET A 318 9.46 -18.53 -24.64
CA MET A 318 8.54 -18.53 -23.49
C MET A 318 7.09 -18.19 -23.89
N ILE A 319 6.88 -17.15 -24.72
CA ILE A 319 5.53 -16.79 -25.18
C ILE A 319 4.92 -17.92 -26.02
N GLN A 320 5.72 -18.55 -26.89
CA GLN A 320 5.25 -19.66 -27.71
C GLN A 320 4.88 -20.87 -26.84
N THR A 321 5.74 -21.24 -25.90
CA THR A 321 5.46 -22.29 -24.90
C THR A 321 4.18 -21.98 -24.11
N TYR A 322 4.01 -20.73 -23.68
CA TYR A 322 2.79 -20.31 -22.99
C TYR A 322 1.52 -20.45 -23.85
N ILE A 323 1.60 -20.12 -25.15
CA ILE A 323 0.48 -20.30 -26.08
C ILE A 323 0.12 -21.78 -26.18
N ASN A 324 1.14 -22.65 -26.35
CA ASN A 324 0.98 -24.10 -26.48
C ASN A 324 0.44 -24.75 -25.20
N LEU A 325 0.84 -24.27 -24.02
CA LEU A 325 0.38 -24.77 -22.72
C LEU A 325 -1.13 -24.67 -22.52
N ASN A 326 -1.82 -23.75 -23.19
CA ASN A 326 -3.28 -23.64 -23.06
C ASN A 326 -4.02 -24.85 -23.64
N SER A 327 -3.37 -25.62 -24.52
CA SER A 327 -3.90 -26.86 -25.10
C SER A 327 -3.23 -28.11 -24.56
N GLU A 328 -2.26 -27.97 -23.64
CA GLU A 328 -1.44 -29.09 -23.18
C GLU A 328 -2.13 -29.89 -22.07
N THR A 329 -2.06 -31.21 -22.17
CA THR A 329 -2.68 -32.15 -21.22
C THR A 329 -1.63 -32.95 -20.43
N SER A 330 -0.37 -32.94 -20.86
CA SER A 330 0.72 -33.70 -20.25
C SER A 330 1.37 -32.97 -19.07
N VAL A 331 1.25 -33.51 -17.85
CA VAL A 331 1.87 -32.95 -16.63
C VAL A 331 3.41 -32.84 -16.71
N PRO A 332 4.16 -33.84 -17.21
CA PRO A 332 5.61 -33.74 -17.34
C PRO A 332 6.07 -32.59 -18.26
N GLU A 333 5.33 -32.32 -19.33
CA GLU A 333 5.64 -31.21 -20.24
C GLU A 333 5.39 -29.85 -19.59
N VAL A 334 4.31 -29.73 -18.81
CA VAL A 334 4.03 -28.56 -17.99
C VAL A 334 5.17 -28.30 -16.99
N VAL A 335 5.64 -29.35 -16.30
CA VAL A 335 6.78 -29.25 -15.36
C VAL A 335 8.07 -28.84 -16.08
N HIS A 336 8.34 -29.41 -17.26
CA HIS A 336 9.49 -29.03 -18.07
C HIS A 336 9.42 -27.56 -18.49
N ALA A 337 8.27 -27.10 -18.98
CA ALA A 337 8.04 -25.71 -19.37
C ALA A 337 8.23 -24.72 -18.20
N ILE A 338 7.76 -25.09 -17.00
CA ILE A 338 7.97 -24.30 -15.77
C ILE A 338 9.46 -24.12 -15.49
N LYS A 339 10.23 -25.21 -15.48
CA LYS A 339 11.66 -25.19 -15.17
C LYS A 339 12.48 -24.45 -16.22
N THR A 340 12.13 -24.59 -17.50
CA THR A 340 12.86 -23.96 -18.61
C THR A 340 12.64 -22.45 -18.67
N HIS A 341 11.40 -21.97 -18.51
CA HIS A 341 11.07 -20.56 -18.70
C HIS A 341 10.73 -19.79 -17.42
N ASN A 342 10.80 -20.42 -16.25
CA ASN A 342 10.40 -19.85 -14.97
C ASN A 342 8.93 -19.37 -14.98
N LEU A 343 8.04 -20.20 -15.53
CA LEU A 343 6.62 -19.88 -15.58
C LEU A 343 6.03 -19.84 -14.16
N VAL A 344 5.22 -18.83 -13.90
CA VAL A 344 4.45 -18.72 -12.65
C VAL A 344 3.07 -19.35 -12.73
N ARG A 345 2.42 -19.52 -11.58
CA ARG A 345 1.06 -20.06 -11.41
C ARG A 345 0.03 -19.49 -12.40
N GLU A 346 0.06 -18.19 -12.69
CA GLU A 346 -0.90 -17.56 -13.61
C GLU A 346 -0.80 -18.06 -15.07
N HIS A 347 0.30 -18.70 -15.46
CA HIS A 347 0.46 -19.29 -16.79
C HIS A 347 -0.08 -20.72 -16.89
N ILE A 348 -0.30 -21.37 -15.75
CA ILE A 348 -0.61 -22.80 -15.70
C ILE A 348 -2.13 -22.97 -15.82
N PRO A 349 -2.61 -23.84 -16.73
CA PRO A 349 -4.02 -24.19 -16.81
C PRO A 349 -4.55 -24.72 -15.48
N THR A 350 -5.80 -24.41 -15.16
CA THR A 350 -6.41 -24.74 -13.86
C THR A 350 -6.46 -26.22 -13.55
N GLU A 351 -6.51 -27.06 -14.59
CA GLU A 351 -6.56 -28.52 -14.51
C GLU A 351 -5.30 -29.10 -13.85
N HIS A 352 -4.14 -28.51 -14.17
CA HIS A 352 -2.83 -28.93 -13.68
C HIS A 352 -2.51 -28.40 -12.27
N LEU A 353 -3.30 -27.47 -11.73
CA LEU A 353 -3.08 -26.87 -10.39
C LEU A 353 -3.48 -27.77 -9.21
N ASN A 354 -3.89 -29.01 -9.47
CA ASN A 354 -4.12 -30.02 -8.44
C ASN A 354 -2.98 -31.04 -8.34
N ASP A 355 -2.00 -31.01 -9.23
CA ASP A 355 -0.87 -31.94 -9.25
C ASP A 355 0.29 -31.45 -8.37
N GLN A 356 0.85 -32.33 -7.54
CA GLN A 356 1.95 -31.99 -6.62
C GLN A 356 3.23 -31.63 -7.38
N SER A 357 3.57 -32.35 -8.45
CA SER A 357 4.78 -32.17 -9.24
C SER A 357 4.85 -30.78 -9.88
N VAL A 358 3.70 -30.27 -10.30
CA VAL A 358 3.55 -28.91 -10.83
C VAL A 358 3.85 -27.87 -9.76
N TRP A 359 3.32 -28.05 -8.55
CA TRP A 359 3.57 -27.12 -7.44
C TRP A 359 5.01 -27.17 -6.93
N HIS A 360 5.64 -28.34 -6.90
CA HIS A 360 7.06 -28.48 -6.59
C HIS A 360 7.92 -27.70 -7.59
N ALA A 361 7.64 -27.83 -8.90
CA ALA A 361 8.33 -27.07 -9.93
C ALA A 361 8.10 -25.56 -9.82
N LEU A 362 6.87 -25.13 -9.47
CA LEU A 362 6.56 -23.72 -9.24
C LEU A 362 7.28 -23.15 -8.00
N LEU A 363 7.47 -23.95 -6.96
CA LEU A 363 8.06 -23.53 -5.68
C LEU A 363 9.52 -23.07 -5.84
N ASP A 364 10.27 -23.65 -6.78
CA ASP A 364 11.69 -23.34 -7.02
C ASP A 364 11.97 -21.85 -7.26
N LYS A 365 11.06 -21.16 -7.95
CA LYS A 365 11.19 -19.74 -8.32
C LYS A 365 9.95 -18.94 -7.94
N MET A 366 9.17 -19.42 -6.97
CA MET A 366 7.92 -18.77 -6.59
C MET A 366 8.19 -17.41 -5.93
N PRO A 367 7.56 -16.32 -6.39
CA PRO A 367 7.65 -15.04 -5.70
C PRO A 367 7.04 -15.11 -4.29
N MET A 368 7.63 -14.43 -3.32
CA MET A 368 7.22 -14.48 -1.91
C MET A 368 5.73 -14.18 -1.68
N THR A 369 5.17 -13.15 -2.32
CA THR A 369 3.74 -12.83 -2.23
C THR A 369 2.85 -13.95 -2.76
N ALA A 370 3.31 -14.68 -3.79
CA ALA A 370 2.59 -15.82 -4.33
C ALA A 370 2.70 -17.03 -3.39
N LEU A 371 3.86 -17.26 -2.78
CA LEU A 371 4.07 -18.30 -1.78
C LEU A 371 3.10 -18.14 -0.61
N ILE A 372 3.17 -17.00 0.07
CA ILE A 372 2.34 -16.66 1.24
C ILE A 372 0.84 -16.87 0.96
N ARG A 373 0.37 -16.45 -0.22
CA ARG A 373 -1.04 -16.58 -0.61
C ARG A 373 -1.47 -18.03 -0.91
N ASN A 374 -0.55 -18.90 -1.30
CA ASN A 374 -0.85 -20.27 -1.73
C ASN A 374 -0.45 -21.34 -0.69
N LEU A 375 0.03 -20.96 0.50
CA LEU A 375 0.38 -21.93 1.56
C LEU A 375 -0.75 -22.91 1.87
N GLY A 376 -1.99 -22.42 2.00
CA GLY A 376 -3.15 -23.29 2.23
C GLY A 376 -3.41 -24.25 1.07
N LYS A 377 -3.19 -23.82 -0.19
CA LYS A 377 -3.33 -24.71 -1.36
C LYS A 377 -2.24 -25.78 -1.37
N LEU A 378 -0.98 -25.41 -1.12
CA LEU A 378 0.15 -26.34 -1.01
C LEU A 378 -0.10 -27.40 0.07
N ALA A 379 -0.62 -26.98 1.23
CA ALA A 379 -1.00 -27.91 2.30
C ALA A 379 -2.18 -28.81 1.90
N SER A 380 -3.22 -28.26 1.26
CA SER A 380 -4.43 -29.03 0.90
C SER A 380 -4.19 -30.16 -0.11
N ILE A 381 -3.14 -30.06 -0.93
CA ILE A 381 -2.77 -31.09 -1.92
C ILE A 381 -1.62 -31.97 -1.43
N SER A 382 -1.20 -31.80 -0.17
CA SER A 382 -0.04 -32.49 0.42
C SER A 382 1.26 -32.29 -0.36
N ALA A 383 1.46 -31.11 -0.97
CA ALA A 383 2.71 -30.77 -1.66
C ALA A 383 3.83 -30.32 -0.70
N LEU A 384 3.53 -30.18 0.59
CA LEU A 384 4.47 -29.81 1.64
C LEU A 384 5.01 -31.07 2.36
N ASP A 385 5.88 -31.81 1.68
CA ASP A 385 6.69 -32.87 2.30
C ASP A 385 7.86 -32.27 3.13
N GLU A 386 8.66 -33.11 3.78
CA GLU A 386 9.75 -32.66 4.66
C GLU A 386 10.76 -31.74 3.95
N GLU A 387 11.13 -32.05 2.70
CA GLU A 387 12.08 -31.26 1.90
C GLU A 387 11.48 -29.89 1.53
N HIS A 388 10.26 -29.89 1.01
CA HIS A 388 9.60 -28.67 0.57
C HIS A 388 9.17 -27.78 1.74
N VAL A 389 8.83 -28.35 2.90
CA VAL A 389 8.63 -27.58 4.15
C VAL A 389 9.92 -26.87 4.54
N GLY A 390 11.06 -27.56 4.54
CA GLY A 390 12.36 -26.95 4.82
C GLY A 390 12.66 -25.77 3.89
N LYS A 391 12.35 -25.92 2.61
CA LYS A 391 12.48 -24.85 1.61
C LYS A 391 11.57 -23.66 1.90
N VAL A 392 10.29 -23.89 2.18
CA VAL A 392 9.33 -22.82 2.51
C VAL A 392 9.76 -22.07 3.77
N VAL A 393 10.21 -22.78 4.80
CA VAL A 393 10.72 -22.18 6.04
C VAL A 393 11.97 -21.32 5.76
N SER A 394 12.91 -21.82 4.94
CA SER A 394 14.10 -21.04 4.57
C SER A 394 13.77 -19.74 3.83
N MET A 395 12.74 -19.76 2.98
CA MET A 395 12.28 -18.56 2.26
C MET A 395 11.58 -17.57 3.20
N LEU A 396 10.68 -18.04 4.06
CA LEU A 396 9.92 -17.18 4.98
C LEU A 396 10.80 -16.54 6.06
N THR A 397 11.89 -17.19 6.44
CA THR A 397 12.81 -16.69 7.48
C THR A 397 13.93 -15.78 6.94
N ASP A 398 14.03 -15.61 5.61
CA ASP A 398 15.03 -14.75 4.96
C ASP A 398 14.57 -13.29 4.90
N GLU A 399 15.14 -12.46 5.78
CA GLU A 399 14.87 -11.02 5.88
C GLU A 399 15.15 -10.27 4.57
N SER A 400 16.21 -10.64 3.85
CA SER A 400 16.60 -9.98 2.60
C SER A 400 15.57 -10.19 1.50
N GLN A 401 15.02 -11.41 1.41
CA GLN A 401 13.97 -11.75 0.46
C GLN A 401 12.63 -11.10 0.83
N LEU A 402 12.27 -11.06 2.11
CA LEU A 402 11.06 -10.38 2.59
C LEU A 402 11.08 -8.89 2.23
N LYS A 403 12.20 -8.20 2.49
CA LYS A 403 12.40 -6.78 2.17
C LYS A 403 12.43 -6.53 0.65
N ALA A 404 13.14 -7.37 -0.11
CA ALA A 404 13.20 -7.25 -1.57
C ALA A 404 11.81 -7.45 -2.22
N ALA A 405 11.01 -8.37 -1.69
CA ALA A 405 9.63 -8.59 -2.13
C ALA A 405 8.62 -7.57 -1.56
N ARG A 406 9.07 -6.67 -0.66
CA ARG A 406 8.25 -5.66 0.03
C ARG A 406 7.03 -6.28 0.71
N ILE A 407 7.25 -7.37 1.43
CA ILE A 407 6.19 -8.04 2.18
C ILE A 407 5.83 -7.21 3.40
N HIS A 408 4.63 -6.67 3.40
CA HIS A 408 4.08 -5.93 4.53
C HIS A 408 3.74 -6.87 5.70
N PRO A 409 4.01 -6.50 6.97
CA PRO A 409 3.70 -7.33 8.14
C PRO A 409 2.23 -7.76 8.24
N LEU A 410 1.30 -6.86 7.89
CA LEU A 410 -0.14 -7.19 7.83
C LEU A 410 -0.44 -8.37 6.89
N ASN A 411 0.27 -8.49 5.75
CA ASN A 411 0.06 -9.62 4.83
C ASN A 411 0.47 -10.94 5.48
N ILE A 412 1.44 -10.92 6.39
CA ILE A 412 1.92 -12.08 7.13
C ILE A 412 0.92 -12.46 8.23
N ILE A 413 0.44 -11.48 9.03
CA ILE A 413 -0.61 -11.75 10.05
C ILE A 413 -1.83 -12.38 9.38
N LEU A 414 -2.30 -11.79 8.26
CA LEU A 414 -3.46 -12.30 7.54
C LEU A 414 -3.21 -13.71 7.00
N ALA A 415 -2.05 -13.96 6.41
CA ALA A 415 -1.69 -15.27 5.91
C ALA A 415 -1.58 -16.32 7.02
N LYS A 416 -1.00 -15.94 8.17
CA LYS A 416 -0.90 -16.80 9.35
C LYS A 416 -2.27 -17.13 9.92
N SER A 417 -3.14 -16.12 10.08
CA SER A 417 -4.52 -16.34 10.54
C SER A 417 -5.30 -17.28 9.61
N VAL A 418 -5.20 -17.08 8.29
CA VAL A 418 -5.85 -17.98 7.31
C VAL A 418 -5.24 -19.38 7.36
N TYR A 419 -3.91 -19.49 7.34
CA TYR A 419 -3.21 -20.78 7.33
C TYR A 419 -3.53 -21.61 8.58
N SER A 420 -3.47 -21.00 9.76
CA SER A 420 -3.73 -21.66 11.05
C SER A 420 -5.21 -22.05 11.22
N SER A 421 -6.14 -21.41 10.50
CA SER A 421 -7.55 -21.80 10.51
C SER A 421 -7.85 -23.13 9.82
N GLY A 422 -6.89 -23.67 9.05
CA GLY A 422 -7.03 -24.95 8.34
C GLY A 422 -8.06 -24.94 7.19
N ARG A 423 -8.61 -23.77 6.82
CA ARG A 423 -9.63 -23.67 5.77
C ARG A 423 -9.56 -22.38 4.97
N GLY A 424 -10.00 -22.48 3.71
CA GLY A 424 -10.10 -21.35 2.79
C GLY A 424 -11.17 -20.34 3.23
N ASP A 425 -10.89 -19.06 2.96
CA ASP A 425 -11.82 -17.97 3.29
C ASP A 425 -13.06 -17.95 2.36
N LYS A 426 -12.82 -18.07 1.05
CA LYS A 426 -13.84 -17.95 -0.01
C LYS A 426 -14.16 -19.27 -0.73
N GLY A 427 -13.67 -20.40 -0.22
CA GLY A 427 -13.80 -21.69 -0.90
C GLY A 427 -13.89 -22.85 0.09
N SER A 428 -14.06 -24.06 -0.46
CA SER A 428 -14.20 -25.31 0.31
C SER A 428 -12.87 -26.00 0.63
N LEU A 429 -11.73 -25.35 0.34
CA LEU A 429 -10.41 -25.92 0.62
C LEU A 429 -10.22 -26.07 2.12
N THR A 430 -9.75 -27.23 2.54
CA THR A 430 -9.35 -27.55 3.92
C THR A 430 -7.95 -28.16 3.90
N TRP A 431 -7.21 -27.97 4.98
CA TRP A 431 -5.88 -28.53 5.18
C TRP A 431 -5.56 -28.63 6.67
N GLU A 432 -4.57 -29.45 6.99
CA GLU A 432 -3.97 -29.47 8.33
C GLU A 432 -2.77 -28.51 8.36
N PRO A 433 -2.75 -27.53 9.27
CA PRO A 433 -1.64 -26.59 9.38
C PRO A 433 -0.35 -27.30 9.83
N ASN A 434 0.78 -26.99 9.17
CA ASN A 434 2.09 -27.49 9.57
C ASN A 434 2.72 -26.55 10.61
N PRO A 435 3.07 -27.02 11.83
CA PRO A 435 3.63 -26.18 12.89
C PRO A 435 4.95 -25.47 12.51
N LEU A 436 5.77 -26.07 11.64
CA LEU A 436 7.02 -25.44 11.20
C LEU A 436 6.75 -24.22 10.32
N VAL A 437 5.75 -24.30 9.44
CA VAL A 437 5.34 -23.18 8.59
C VAL A 437 4.68 -22.08 9.41
N GLU A 438 3.87 -22.43 10.41
CA GLU A 438 3.27 -21.46 11.33
C GLU A 438 4.32 -20.67 12.13
N ASN A 439 5.34 -21.36 12.66
CA ASN A 439 6.44 -20.70 13.37
C ASN A 439 7.31 -19.86 12.41
N ALA A 440 7.47 -20.28 11.15
CA ALA A 440 8.18 -19.49 10.15
C ALA A 440 7.42 -18.20 9.76
N LEU A 441 6.08 -18.25 9.67
CA LEU A 441 5.25 -17.05 9.47
C LEU A 441 5.33 -16.10 10.68
N GLU A 442 5.39 -16.64 11.89
CA GLU A 442 5.60 -15.87 13.11
C GLU A 442 6.95 -15.12 13.08
N ASP A 443 8.05 -15.80 12.71
CA ASP A 443 9.37 -15.16 12.55
C ASP A 443 9.39 -14.12 11.41
N ALA A 444 8.78 -14.46 10.27
CA ALA A 444 8.65 -13.57 9.13
C ALA A 444 7.93 -12.26 9.50
N PHE A 445 6.94 -12.31 10.40
CA PHE A 445 6.20 -11.14 10.86
C PHE A 445 7.12 -10.11 11.52
N TYR A 446 8.00 -10.54 12.44
CA TYR A 446 8.94 -9.62 13.10
C TYR A 446 9.98 -9.08 12.12
N LYS A 447 10.49 -9.92 11.21
CA LYS A 447 11.49 -9.53 10.19
C LYS A 447 10.94 -8.61 9.10
N ALA A 448 9.62 -8.55 8.92
CA ALA A 448 8.98 -7.68 7.95
C ALA A 448 8.91 -6.21 8.38
N PHE A 449 9.09 -5.91 9.67
CA PHE A 449 9.17 -4.52 10.14
C PHE A 449 10.54 -3.90 9.88
N ILE A 450 10.55 -2.56 9.83
CA ILE A 450 11.80 -1.82 9.89
C ILE A 450 12.29 -1.90 11.34
N ASN A 451 13.37 -2.65 11.57
CA ASN A 451 13.98 -2.79 12.89
C ASN A 451 14.42 -1.42 13.41
N ALA A 452 13.95 -1.06 14.61
CA ALA A 452 14.34 0.15 15.31
C ALA A 452 15.00 -0.22 16.64
N PRO A 453 15.99 0.56 17.11
CA PRO A 453 16.61 0.31 18.40
C PRO A 453 15.61 0.53 19.55
N PRO A 454 15.76 -0.16 20.68
CA PRO A 454 14.90 0.03 21.84
C PRO A 454 15.08 1.44 22.42
N THR A 455 13.97 2.07 22.81
CA THR A 455 13.94 3.38 23.46
C THR A 455 14.36 3.31 24.93
N ASN A 456 14.24 2.12 25.56
CA ASN A 456 14.50 1.89 26.99
C ASN A 456 13.66 2.79 27.92
N LYS A 457 12.49 3.23 27.45
CA LYS A 457 11.53 4.01 28.22
C LYS A 457 10.46 3.12 28.86
N ARG A 458 9.73 3.65 29.84
CA ARG A 458 8.56 3.00 30.44
C ARG A 458 7.35 3.27 29.56
N ILE A 459 6.82 2.24 28.92
CA ILE A 459 5.75 2.38 27.93
C ILE A 459 4.48 1.70 28.42
N CYS A 460 3.37 2.44 28.36
CA CYS A 460 2.03 1.89 28.52
C CYS A 460 1.41 1.67 27.13
N PHE A 461 1.15 0.41 26.78
CA PHE A 461 0.39 0.03 25.60
C PHE A 461 -1.09 -0.07 25.96
N ALA A 462 -1.91 0.83 25.41
CA ALA A 462 -3.34 0.87 25.65
C ALA A 462 -4.11 0.47 24.40
N PHE A 463 -4.86 -0.62 24.48
CA PHE A 463 -5.65 -1.15 23.39
C PHE A 463 -7.12 -0.81 23.60
N ASP A 464 -7.71 -0.13 22.63
CA ASP A 464 -9.14 0.11 22.61
C ASP A 464 -9.87 -1.22 22.34
N ILE A 465 -10.65 -1.67 23.32
CA ILE A 465 -11.46 -2.89 23.27
C ILE A 465 -12.95 -2.57 23.14
N SER A 466 -13.29 -1.33 22.80
CA SER A 466 -14.66 -0.92 22.54
C SER A 466 -15.31 -1.65 21.35
N GLY A 467 -16.63 -1.54 21.25
CA GLY A 467 -17.40 -2.18 20.18
C GLY A 467 -16.97 -1.76 18.77
N SER A 468 -16.53 -0.51 18.58
CA SER A 468 -16.15 0.02 17.26
C SER A 468 -14.88 -0.63 16.70
N MET A 469 -13.98 -1.07 17.60
CA MET A 469 -12.74 -1.77 17.27
C MET A 469 -12.97 -3.22 16.80
N THR A 470 -14.20 -3.74 16.85
CA THR A 470 -14.55 -5.03 16.21
C THR A 470 -14.63 -4.94 14.69
N SER A 471 -14.62 -3.73 14.13
CA SER A 471 -14.60 -3.49 12.70
C SER A 471 -13.44 -4.22 12.01
N GLN A 472 -13.71 -4.71 10.80
CA GLN A 472 -12.75 -5.47 10.01
C GLN A 472 -11.76 -4.55 9.30
N ILE A 473 -10.48 -4.87 9.38
CA ILE A 473 -9.45 -4.06 8.72
C ILE A 473 -9.51 -4.28 7.23
N SER A 474 -9.82 -3.24 6.48
CA SER A 474 -9.62 -3.21 5.03
C SER A 474 -10.36 -4.39 4.32
N GLY A 475 -11.50 -4.83 4.85
CA GLY A 475 -12.29 -5.98 4.33
C GLY A 475 -11.63 -7.35 4.55
N THR A 476 -10.82 -7.50 5.60
CA THR A 476 -10.22 -8.77 6.02
C THR A 476 -10.96 -9.35 7.22
N LYS A 477 -10.70 -10.61 7.59
CA LYS A 477 -11.33 -11.24 8.77
C LYS A 477 -10.76 -10.77 10.11
N LEU A 478 -9.65 -10.03 10.10
CA LEU A 478 -9.00 -9.56 11.31
C LEU A 478 -9.69 -8.27 11.79
N SER A 479 -10.09 -8.23 13.06
CA SER A 479 -10.65 -7.04 13.69
C SER A 479 -9.55 -6.01 14.00
N CYS A 480 -9.90 -4.72 13.98
CA CYS A 480 -9.01 -3.62 14.40
C CYS A 480 -8.44 -3.87 15.80
N ARG A 481 -9.27 -4.43 16.69
CA ARG A 481 -8.92 -4.85 18.06
C ARG A 481 -7.86 -5.96 18.12
N ALA A 482 -8.01 -7.04 17.36
CA ALA A 482 -7.03 -8.12 17.36
C ALA A 482 -5.71 -7.67 16.72
N ALA A 483 -5.80 -6.87 15.66
CA ALA A 483 -4.62 -6.40 14.96
C ALA A 483 -3.83 -5.34 15.74
N SER A 484 -4.48 -4.47 16.52
CA SER A 484 -3.77 -3.49 17.36
C SER A 484 -2.81 -4.20 18.31
N ALA A 485 -3.30 -5.24 18.98
CA ALA A 485 -2.49 -6.07 19.85
C ALA A 485 -1.39 -6.82 19.09
N ALA A 486 -1.70 -7.42 17.93
CA ALA A 486 -0.69 -8.10 17.11
C ALA A 486 0.44 -7.17 16.63
N LEU A 487 0.11 -5.93 16.22
CA LEU A 487 1.09 -4.92 15.81
C LEU A 487 2.00 -4.52 16.97
N SER A 488 1.45 -4.42 18.18
CA SER A 488 2.23 -4.06 19.36
C SER A 488 3.30 -5.09 19.73
N LEU A 489 3.15 -6.38 19.34
CA LEU A 489 4.10 -7.45 19.67
C LEU A 489 5.53 -7.13 19.27
N VAL A 490 5.73 -6.37 18.18
CA VAL A 490 7.06 -5.98 17.71
C VAL A 490 7.71 -5.03 18.70
N SER A 491 6.98 -4.01 19.15
CA SER A 491 7.45 -3.07 20.16
C SER A 491 7.56 -3.72 21.54
N LEU A 492 6.62 -4.60 21.91
CA LEU A 492 6.65 -5.35 23.17
C LEU A 492 7.85 -6.28 23.29
N LYS A 493 8.32 -6.88 22.17
CA LYS A 493 9.54 -7.69 22.17
C LYS A 493 10.81 -6.85 22.23
N ASN A 494 10.78 -5.63 21.70
CA ASN A 494 11.92 -4.74 21.67
C ASN A 494 12.14 -4.03 23.02
N GLU A 495 11.06 -3.65 23.69
CA GLU A 495 11.08 -2.84 24.91
C GLU A 495 10.96 -3.68 26.18
N LYS A 496 11.75 -3.36 27.21
CA LYS A 496 11.82 -4.15 28.44
C LYS A 496 10.83 -3.71 29.52
N GLN A 497 10.47 -2.43 29.55
CA GLN A 497 9.62 -1.84 30.60
C GLN A 497 8.26 -1.48 30.01
N VAL A 498 7.42 -2.50 29.84
CA VAL A 498 6.12 -2.37 29.19
C VAL A 498 5.00 -2.87 30.09
N GLU A 499 3.88 -2.15 30.10
CA GLU A 499 2.61 -2.60 30.66
C GLU A 499 1.52 -2.47 29.60
N CYS A 500 0.64 -3.46 29.53
CA CYS A 500 -0.46 -3.50 28.57
C CYS A 500 -1.79 -3.36 29.30
N VAL A 501 -2.68 -2.53 28.76
CA VAL A 501 -4.04 -2.34 29.27
C VAL A 501 -5.05 -2.37 28.13
N GLY A 502 -6.22 -2.94 28.38
CA GLY A 502 -7.38 -2.86 27.50
C GLY A 502 -8.34 -1.84 28.08
N PHE A 503 -8.85 -0.91 27.25
CA PHE A 503 -9.78 0.11 27.73
C PHE A 503 -11.04 0.20 26.88
N CYS A 504 -12.14 0.49 27.56
CA CYS A 504 -13.40 0.96 27.03
C CYS A 504 -13.97 1.98 28.04
N HIS A 505 -15.20 1.81 28.53
CA HIS A 505 -15.77 2.56 29.66
C HIS A 505 -15.17 2.12 31.01
N THR A 506 -14.49 0.98 31.02
CA THR A 506 -13.67 0.45 32.11
C THR A 506 -12.30 0.07 31.56
N LEU A 507 -11.32 -0.08 32.45
CA LEU A 507 -9.95 -0.48 32.10
C LEU A 507 -9.61 -1.81 32.76
N GLU A 508 -9.00 -2.70 31.99
CA GLU A 508 -8.49 -4.00 32.44
C GLU A 508 -6.98 -4.10 32.15
N GLU A 509 -6.21 -4.56 33.13
CA GLU A 509 -4.80 -4.87 32.92
C GLU A 509 -4.64 -6.15 32.11
N LEU A 510 -3.84 -6.08 31.04
CA LEU A 510 -3.60 -7.23 30.17
C LEU A 510 -2.28 -7.91 30.53
N PRO A 511 -2.21 -9.25 30.49
CA PRO A 511 -1.04 -10.00 30.96
C PRO A 511 0.17 -9.97 30.00
N TYR A 512 0.04 -9.36 28.82
CA TYR A 512 1.04 -9.48 27.76
C TYR A 512 2.32 -8.70 28.08
N ARG A 513 3.48 -9.36 27.97
CA ARG A 513 4.79 -8.70 28.17
C ARG A 513 5.80 -9.07 27.05
N GLY A 514 5.29 -9.41 25.86
CA GLY A 514 6.10 -9.73 24.67
C GLY A 514 6.38 -11.23 24.45
N ASP A 515 5.93 -12.09 25.36
CA ASP A 515 6.11 -13.54 25.36
C ASP A 515 5.02 -14.31 24.58
N TRP A 516 3.88 -13.68 24.32
CA TRP A 516 2.76 -14.28 23.62
C TRP A 516 2.97 -14.35 22.10
N LYS A 517 2.44 -15.40 21.47
CA LYS A 517 2.37 -15.53 20.01
C LYS A 517 1.19 -14.72 19.42
N ILE A 518 1.26 -14.44 18.11
CA ILE A 518 0.20 -13.71 17.38
C ILE A 518 -1.19 -14.36 17.58
N ASP A 519 -1.31 -15.68 17.48
CA ASP A 519 -2.62 -16.33 17.57
C ASP A 519 -3.19 -16.26 19.00
N GLN A 520 -2.32 -16.37 20.01
CA GLN A 520 -2.71 -16.30 21.41
C GLN A 520 -3.26 -14.91 21.77
N ILE A 521 -2.54 -13.85 21.35
CA ILE A 521 -2.96 -12.48 21.64
C ILE A 521 -4.25 -12.12 20.89
N CYS A 522 -4.36 -12.47 19.61
CA CYS A 522 -5.56 -12.22 18.82
C CYS A 522 -6.78 -12.92 19.42
N ASN A 523 -6.66 -14.20 19.76
CA ASN A 523 -7.76 -14.97 20.35
C ASN A 523 -8.21 -14.42 21.70
N HIS A 524 -7.27 -14.02 22.57
CA HIS A 524 -7.62 -13.44 23.87
C HIS A 524 -8.30 -12.09 23.72
N MET A 525 -7.78 -11.21 22.85
CA MET A 525 -8.40 -9.92 22.56
C MET A 525 -9.84 -10.07 22.08
N ASP A 526 -10.15 -11.15 21.35
CA ASP A 526 -11.51 -11.41 20.88
C ASP A 526 -12.48 -11.87 21.99
N THR A 527 -11.98 -12.38 23.12
CA THR A 527 -12.79 -12.80 24.28
C THR A 527 -13.13 -11.67 25.25
N LEU A 528 -12.45 -10.51 25.15
CA LEU A 528 -12.64 -9.39 26.07
C LEU A 528 -14.03 -8.75 25.94
N GLN A 529 -14.58 -8.30 27.08
CA GLN A 529 -15.88 -7.64 27.12
C GLN A 529 -15.83 -6.26 26.47
N MET A 530 -16.85 -5.96 25.68
CA MET A 530 -16.95 -4.70 24.94
C MET A 530 -17.68 -3.63 25.75
N GLY A 531 -17.41 -2.37 25.44
CA GLY A 531 -18.14 -1.24 26.01
C GLY A 531 -17.96 0.04 25.22
N SER A 532 -18.43 1.15 25.80
CA SER A 532 -18.29 2.50 25.24
C SER A 532 -16.83 2.98 25.22
N THR A 533 -16.50 3.94 24.37
CA THR A 533 -15.11 4.37 24.15
C THR A 533 -14.74 5.58 25.01
N ASP A 534 -13.78 5.40 25.92
CA ASP A 534 -13.15 6.48 26.69
C ASP A 534 -11.62 6.43 26.59
N CYS A 535 -11.07 7.20 25.66
CA CYS A 535 -9.63 7.27 25.42
C CYS A 535 -8.84 7.98 26.54
N ALA A 536 -9.50 8.58 27.53
CA ALA A 536 -8.82 9.20 28.68
C ALA A 536 -8.41 8.17 29.75
N GLN A 537 -9.07 7.00 29.77
CA GLN A 537 -8.90 5.97 30.80
C GLN A 537 -7.45 5.57 31.08
N PRO A 538 -6.58 5.32 30.08
CA PRO A 538 -5.22 4.84 30.35
C PRO A 538 -4.41 5.84 31.18
N MET A 539 -4.56 7.14 30.90
CA MET A 539 -3.84 8.20 31.63
C MET A 539 -4.42 8.45 33.02
N LEU A 540 -5.76 8.40 33.15
CA LEU A 540 -6.45 8.54 34.44
C LEU A 540 -6.10 7.39 35.38
N TRP A 541 -6.21 6.14 34.90
CA TRP A 541 -5.83 4.94 35.65
C TRP A 541 -4.37 4.99 36.11
N ALA A 542 -3.47 5.41 35.22
CA ALA A 542 -2.05 5.50 35.55
C ALA A 542 -1.79 6.56 36.65
N ALA A 543 -2.51 7.68 36.62
CA ALA A 543 -2.43 8.71 37.65
C ALA A 543 -2.97 8.21 39.00
N GLU A 544 -4.14 7.57 39.01
CA GLU A 544 -4.79 7.04 40.22
C GLU A 544 -3.98 5.93 40.90
N ASN A 545 -3.35 5.06 40.11
CA ASN A 545 -2.54 3.94 40.61
C ASN A 545 -1.05 4.30 40.78
N ASN A 546 -0.69 5.58 40.64
CA ASN A 546 0.67 6.09 40.73
C ASN A 546 1.70 5.32 39.85
N LYS A 547 1.24 4.86 38.68
CA LYS A 547 2.08 4.18 37.69
C LYS A 547 2.95 5.21 36.98
N LYS A 548 4.19 4.84 36.66
CA LYS A 548 5.18 5.75 36.08
C LYS A 548 5.52 5.32 34.65
N PHE A 549 4.99 6.04 33.67
CA PHE A 549 5.19 5.85 32.24
C PHE A 549 5.76 7.12 31.63
N ASP A 550 6.73 6.95 30.74
CA ASP A 550 7.28 8.03 29.94
C ASP A 550 6.48 8.18 28.64
N VAL A 551 5.86 7.11 28.16
CA VAL A 551 5.12 7.09 26.89
C VAL A 551 3.83 6.28 27.03
N PHE A 552 2.72 6.84 26.54
CA PHE A 552 1.47 6.13 26.31
C PHE A 552 1.31 5.88 24.80
N ILE A 553 1.02 4.64 24.40
CA ILE A 553 0.71 4.28 23.01
C ILE A 553 -0.73 3.76 22.98
N VAL A 554 -1.64 4.57 22.44
CA VAL A 554 -3.07 4.29 22.40
C VAL A 554 -3.48 3.83 21.00
N TYR A 555 -3.96 2.61 20.87
CA TYR A 555 -4.50 2.07 19.62
C TYR A 555 -6.01 2.21 19.59
N THR A 556 -6.53 3.07 18.71
CA THR A 556 -7.96 3.42 18.64
C THR A 556 -8.37 3.91 17.25
N ASP A 557 -9.66 3.99 17.00
CA ASP A 557 -10.28 4.69 15.86
C ASP A 557 -10.53 6.20 16.14
N CYS A 558 -10.16 6.66 17.34
CA CYS A 558 -10.33 8.03 17.85
C CYS A 558 -11.79 8.46 18.05
N GLU A 559 -12.72 7.51 18.16
CA GLU A 559 -14.16 7.78 18.33
C GLU A 559 -14.57 7.82 19.81
N THR A 560 -13.81 8.58 20.61
CA THR A 560 -14.07 8.80 22.04
C THR A 560 -15.29 9.70 22.24
N TYR A 561 -16.17 9.36 23.18
CA TYR A 561 -17.36 10.16 23.51
C TYR A 561 -17.84 10.03 24.96
N TYR A 562 -17.45 8.96 25.66
CA TYR A 562 -18.08 8.58 26.94
C TYR A 562 -17.51 9.35 28.14
N GLY A 563 -16.23 9.69 28.12
CA GLY A 563 -15.53 10.19 29.30
C GLY A 563 -15.94 11.59 29.74
N THR A 564 -15.74 11.88 31.03
CA THR A 564 -15.92 13.22 31.61
C THR A 564 -14.69 14.12 31.49
N VAL A 565 -13.61 13.62 30.89
CA VAL A 565 -12.34 14.32 30.69
C VAL A 565 -11.84 14.01 29.29
N HIS A 566 -11.32 15.02 28.58
CA HIS A 566 -10.72 14.79 27.26
C HIS A 566 -9.35 14.08 27.39
N PRO A 567 -8.94 13.22 26.44
CA PRO A 567 -7.66 12.50 26.53
C PRO A 567 -6.44 13.42 26.67
N TYR A 568 -6.42 14.56 25.98
CA TYR A 568 -5.32 15.53 26.08
C TYR A 568 -5.26 16.20 27.47
N GLU A 569 -6.41 16.44 28.12
CA GLU A 569 -6.46 16.92 29.50
C GLU A 569 -6.01 15.83 30.49
N ALA A 570 -6.39 14.57 30.24
CA ALA A 570 -5.97 13.44 31.05
C ALA A 570 -4.44 13.26 31.03
N LEU A 571 -3.78 13.46 29.89
CA LEU A 571 -2.31 13.45 29.82
C LEU A 571 -1.69 14.60 30.64
N ARG A 572 -2.27 15.82 30.59
CA ARG A 572 -1.80 16.95 31.42
C ARG A 572 -1.92 16.65 32.91
N LYS A 573 -3.08 16.14 33.34
CA LYS A 573 -3.30 15.67 34.72
C LYS A 573 -2.31 14.59 35.13
N TYR A 574 -2.00 13.66 34.21
CA TYR A 574 -1.00 12.63 34.46
C TYR A 574 0.41 13.22 34.62
N ARG A 575 0.83 14.16 33.78
CA ARG A 575 2.14 14.85 33.90
C ARG A 575 2.28 15.53 35.26
N GLU A 576 1.22 16.20 35.72
CA GLU A 576 1.17 16.85 37.03
C GLU A 576 1.22 15.85 38.19
N ALA A 577 0.36 14.82 38.18
CA ALA A 577 0.27 13.84 39.27
C ALA A 577 1.49 12.91 39.35
N SER A 578 2.07 12.53 38.21
CA SER A 578 3.20 11.61 38.14
C SER A 578 4.54 12.29 38.38
N GLY A 579 4.65 13.60 38.14
CA GLY A 579 5.90 14.36 38.10
C GLY A 579 6.73 14.15 36.83
N ILE A 580 6.21 13.42 35.83
CA ILE A 580 6.88 13.16 34.56
C ILE A 580 6.39 14.21 33.55
N THR A 581 7.05 15.37 33.52
CA THR A 581 6.63 16.51 32.68
C THR A 581 6.77 16.24 31.18
N ASP A 582 7.70 15.36 30.79
CA ASP A 582 7.94 14.93 29.40
C ASP A 582 7.18 13.64 29.05
N ALA A 583 6.08 13.31 29.75
CA ALA A 583 5.27 12.15 29.36
C ALA A 583 4.65 12.40 27.97
N ARG A 584 4.83 11.45 27.05
CA ARG A 584 4.38 11.56 25.65
C ARG A 584 3.19 10.65 25.36
N LEU A 585 2.38 11.03 24.38
CA LEU A 585 1.24 10.25 23.89
C LEU A 585 1.39 9.99 22.39
N ILE A 586 1.34 8.72 22.00
CA ILE A 586 1.27 8.29 20.61
C ILE A 586 -0.11 7.70 20.37
N VAL A 587 -0.82 8.24 19.38
CA VAL A 587 -2.13 7.75 18.93
C VAL A 587 -1.92 6.93 17.67
N MET A 588 -2.18 5.63 17.75
CA MET A 588 -2.15 4.71 16.62
C MET A 588 -3.53 4.66 15.98
N GLY A 589 -3.72 5.43 14.91
CA GLY A 589 -4.96 5.47 14.14
C GLY A 589 -5.18 4.15 13.39
N MET A 590 -6.21 3.41 13.81
CA MET A 590 -6.53 2.08 13.26
C MET A 590 -7.51 2.12 12.09
N THR A 591 -8.15 3.27 11.87
CA THR A 591 -9.14 3.50 10.80
C THR A 591 -8.80 4.75 9.98
N ALA A 592 -9.27 4.80 8.73
CA ALA A 592 -9.03 5.93 7.82
C ALA A 592 -9.97 7.13 8.07
N THR A 593 -10.25 7.44 9.34
CA THR A 593 -11.02 8.61 9.76
C THR A 593 -10.12 9.85 9.82
N SER A 594 -10.72 11.03 9.79
CA SER A 594 -10.00 12.32 9.86
C SER A 594 -9.85 12.85 11.29
N PHE A 595 -9.97 12.00 12.30
CA PHE A 595 -10.04 12.38 13.71
C PHE A 595 -8.82 11.91 14.49
N THR A 596 -8.38 12.71 15.45
CA THR A 596 -7.36 12.31 16.42
C THR A 596 -7.65 12.88 17.79
N ILE A 597 -7.24 12.14 18.81
CA ILE A 597 -7.26 12.59 20.21
C ILE A 597 -5.97 13.34 20.59
N ALA A 598 -4.96 13.35 19.71
CA ALA A 598 -3.71 14.09 19.91
C ALA A 598 -3.95 15.60 19.71
N ASP A 599 -3.51 16.40 20.68
CA ASP A 599 -3.58 17.86 20.63
C ASP A 599 -2.55 18.41 19.64
N PRO A 600 -2.96 19.10 18.55
CA PRO A 600 -2.02 19.63 17.56
C PRO A 600 -1.04 20.67 18.10
N SER A 601 -1.33 21.29 19.25
CA SER A 601 -0.44 22.28 19.87
C SER A 601 0.52 21.69 20.91
N ASP A 602 0.42 20.39 21.22
CA ASP A 602 1.30 19.70 22.17
C ASP A 602 2.34 18.84 21.43
N ALA A 603 3.60 19.28 21.45
CA ALA A 603 4.71 18.55 20.83
C ALA A 603 4.98 17.17 21.46
N GLY A 604 4.44 16.91 22.65
CA GLY A 604 4.48 15.60 23.31
C GLY A 604 3.36 14.65 22.86
N MET A 605 2.55 15.01 21.85
CA MET A 605 1.52 14.14 21.28
C MET A 605 1.77 13.91 19.78
N LEU A 606 1.66 12.66 19.33
CA LEU A 606 1.89 12.28 17.93
C LEU A 606 0.80 11.33 17.40
N ASP A 607 0.34 11.58 16.17
CA ASP A 607 -0.56 10.69 15.45
C ASP A 607 0.22 9.83 14.44
N ILE A 608 0.12 8.51 14.57
CA ILE A 608 0.76 7.52 13.69
C ILE A 608 -0.31 6.62 13.08
N VAL A 609 -0.12 6.22 11.82
CA VAL A 609 -0.99 5.24 11.16
C VAL A 609 -0.60 3.84 11.61
N GLY A 610 -1.52 3.12 12.29
CA GLY A 610 -1.17 1.90 13.03
C GLY A 610 -0.58 0.78 12.16
N PHE A 611 -1.01 0.63 10.91
CA PHE A 611 -0.53 -0.42 10.00
C PHE A 611 0.65 0.00 9.13
N ASP A 612 1.40 1.03 9.50
CA ASP A 612 2.61 1.39 8.77
C ASP A 612 3.77 0.46 9.13
N SER A 613 4.46 -0.13 8.14
CA SER A 613 5.69 -0.90 8.40
C SER A 613 6.81 -0.10 9.08
N ALA A 614 6.74 1.23 9.04
CA ALA A 614 7.68 2.14 9.70
C ALA A 614 7.33 2.48 11.16
N VAL A 615 6.22 1.95 11.71
CA VAL A 615 5.77 2.25 13.09
C VAL A 615 6.90 2.13 14.13
N PRO A 616 7.70 1.05 14.19
CA PRO A 616 8.74 0.93 15.22
C PRO A 616 9.78 2.06 15.15
N GLN A 617 10.15 2.48 13.94
CA GLN A 617 11.09 3.58 13.74
C GLN A 617 10.49 4.93 14.15
N LEU A 618 9.23 5.20 13.78
CA LEU A 618 8.54 6.43 14.15
C LEU A 618 8.34 6.55 15.67
N ILE A 619 8.04 5.45 16.35
CA ILE A 619 8.00 5.41 17.83
C ILE A 619 9.38 5.78 18.38
N HIS A 620 10.45 5.16 17.86
CA HIS A 620 11.80 5.42 18.35
C HIS A 620 12.20 6.89 18.21
N GLU A 621 12.10 7.43 16.99
CA GLU A 621 12.47 8.82 16.67
C GLU A 621 11.66 9.80 17.52
N PHE A 622 10.33 9.60 17.63
CA PHE A 622 9.49 10.47 18.44
C PHE A 622 9.80 10.38 19.92
N VAL A 623 10.05 9.19 20.48
CA VAL A 623 10.33 9.01 21.91
C VAL A 623 11.73 9.51 22.28
N CYS A 624 12.68 9.45 21.34
CA CYS A 624 14.04 9.97 21.55
C CYS A 624 14.17 11.47 21.25
N GLY A 625 13.14 12.10 20.67
CA GLY A 625 13.14 13.55 20.36
C GLY A 625 13.86 13.91 19.06
N GLU A 626 13.86 12.99 18.09
CA GLU A 626 14.50 13.14 16.77
C GLU A 626 13.52 13.61 15.68
N LEU A 627 12.24 13.82 16.02
CA LEU A 627 11.12 14.03 15.09
C LEU A 627 10.49 15.42 15.22
#